data_AF-A0A953LML6-F1
#
_entry.id   AF-A0A953LML6-F1
#
_cell.length_a   1.000
_cell.length_b   1.000
_cell.length_c   1.000
_cell.angle_alpha   90.00
_cell.angle_beta   90.00
_cell.angle_gamma   90.00
#
_symmetry.space_group_name_H-M   'P 1'
#
loop_
_entity.id
_entity.type
_entity.pdbx_description
1 polymer ?
#
loop_
_entity_poly.entity_id
_entity_poly.type
_entity_poly.pdbx_seq_one_letter_code
_entity_poly.pdbx_strand_id
1 'polypeptide(L)'
;ATLPAGEPLRDATPRIYDALRVLADAAAAIPGRKNLLFYSIGFGELERLGGLPQGRYVRDQRFYPPMVQALNGANVAVYSVDLTPPEHRNDFQDALQDIAADTGGRLFYHLQGFARPLEEVARETNGYYLLAYRSERPAGSSGYQKVEVTLANPEFRITARRGYRFGG
;
A
#
# COMPACT_ATOMS: atom_id res chain seq x y z
N ALA A 1 -7.87 -8.40 -15.82
CA ALA A 1 -7.43 -8.14 -17.21
C ALA A 1 -5.99 -8.64 -17.38
N THR A 2 -5.46 -8.79 -18.58
CA THR A 2 -4.00 -8.99 -18.77
C THR A 2 -3.28 -7.65 -18.63
N LEU A 3 -2.02 -7.66 -18.17
CA LEU A 3 -1.20 -6.45 -18.16
C LEU A 3 -1.06 -5.90 -19.58
N PRO A 4 -1.30 -4.60 -19.82
CA PRO A 4 -0.97 -3.98 -21.09
C PRO A 4 0.56 -4.01 -21.31
N ALA A 5 0.98 -3.93 -22.58
CA ALA A 5 2.39 -3.92 -22.97
C ALA A 5 2.65 -2.77 -23.95
N GLY A 6 3.92 -2.38 -24.11
CA GLY A 6 4.32 -1.36 -25.10
C GLY A 6 3.74 0.03 -24.80
N GLU A 7 3.34 0.75 -25.86
CA GLU A 7 2.74 2.09 -25.77
C GLU A 7 1.50 2.13 -24.85
N PRO A 8 0.52 1.20 -24.96
CA PRO A 8 -0.62 1.16 -24.04
C PRO A 8 -0.24 1.12 -22.55
N LEU A 9 0.83 0.40 -22.19
CA LEU A 9 1.31 0.38 -20.81
C LEU A 9 1.86 1.75 -20.42
N ARG A 10 2.71 2.35 -21.27
CA ARG A 10 3.31 3.67 -21.00
C ARG A 10 2.24 4.74 -20.83
N ASP A 11 1.24 4.75 -21.70
CA ASP A 11 0.15 5.74 -21.69
C ASP A 11 -0.76 5.57 -20.48
N ALA A 12 -0.96 4.33 -20.01
CA ALA A 12 -1.77 4.02 -18.84
C ALA A 12 -1.03 4.26 -17.51
N THR A 13 0.29 4.48 -17.52
CA THR A 13 1.09 4.61 -16.29
C THR A 13 1.92 5.90 -16.23
N PRO A 14 1.35 7.09 -16.47
CA PRO A 14 2.11 8.35 -16.42
C PRO A 14 2.56 8.71 -15.00
N ARG A 15 1.93 8.12 -13.97
CA ARG A 15 2.29 8.28 -12.55
C ARG A 15 2.37 6.91 -11.90
N ILE A 16 3.08 6.83 -10.77
CA ILE A 16 3.16 5.60 -9.99
C ILE A 16 1.78 5.14 -9.48
N TYR A 17 0.88 6.08 -9.18
CA TYR A 17 -0.50 5.78 -8.79
C TYR A 17 -1.25 5.01 -9.88
N ASP A 18 -1.05 5.43 -11.13
CA ASP A 18 -1.68 4.83 -12.30
C ASP A 18 -1.06 3.44 -12.57
N ALA A 19 0.27 3.32 -12.45
CA ALA A 19 0.97 2.04 -12.53
C ALA A 19 0.46 1.00 -11.53
N LEU A 20 0.28 1.41 -10.28
CA LEU A 20 -0.20 0.51 -9.22
C LEU A 20 -1.68 0.15 -9.39
N ARG A 21 -2.51 1.02 -10.00
CA ARG A 21 -3.88 0.68 -10.42
C ARG A 21 -3.88 -0.37 -11.53
N VAL A 22 -3.10 -0.17 -12.59
CA VAL A 22 -2.97 -1.12 -13.71
C VAL A 22 -2.51 -2.49 -13.18
N LEU A 23 -1.55 -2.50 -12.26
CA LEU A 23 -1.11 -3.73 -11.59
C LEU A 23 -2.24 -4.39 -10.81
N ALA A 24 -3.00 -3.63 -10.03
CA ALA A 24 -4.12 -4.17 -9.27
C ALA A 24 -5.18 -4.82 -10.19
N ASP A 25 -5.57 -4.13 -11.26
CA ASP A 25 -6.57 -4.60 -12.23
C ASP A 25 -6.10 -5.86 -12.98
N ALA A 26 -4.81 -5.94 -13.29
CA ALA A 26 -4.25 -7.13 -13.89
C ALA A 26 -4.23 -8.30 -12.91
N ALA A 27 -3.85 -8.03 -11.68
CA ALA A 27 -3.73 -9.04 -10.65
C ALA A 27 -5.10 -9.53 -10.14
N ALA A 28 -6.19 -8.78 -10.33
CA ALA A 28 -7.53 -9.10 -9.83
C ALA A 28 -8.06 -10.48 -10.25
N ALA A 29 -7.57 -11.03 -11.37
CA ALA A 29 -7.95 -12.37 -11.83
C ALA A 29 -7.29 -13.51 -11.03
N ILE A 30 -6.25 -13.22 -10.25
CA ILE A 30 -5.53 -14.21 -9.44
C ILE A 30 -6.27 -14.35 -8.09
N PRO A 31 -6.83 -15.54 -7.77
CA PRO A 31 -7.51 -15.75 -6.50
C PRO A 31 -6.56 -15.66 -5.31
N GLY A 32 -7.10 -15.23 -4.16
CA GLY A 32 -6.36 -15.19 -2.89
C GLY A 32 -5.66 -13.84 -2.62
N ARG A 33 -4.93 -13.79 -1.50
CA ARG A 33 -4.13 -12.61 -1.13
C ARG A 33 -2.84 -12.62 -1.94
N LYS A 34 -2.51 -11.49 -2.56
CA LYS A 34 -1.24 -11.32 -3.29
C LYS A 34 -0.35 -10.35 -2.55
N ASN A 35 0.94 -10.62 -2.55
CA ASN A 35 1.95 -9.75 -1.98
C ASN A 35 2.70 -9.04 -3.10
N LEU A 36 2.73 -7.72 -3.08
CA LEU A 36 3.56 -6.91 -3.95
C LEU A 36 4.76 -6.43 -3.14
N LEU A 37 5.98 -6.80 -3.53
CA LEU A 37 7.18 -6.13 -3.05
C LEU A 37 7.40 -4.88 -3.91
N PHE A 38 7.36 -3.72 -3.27
CA PHE A 38 7.45 -2.43 -3.93
C PHE A 38 8.73 -1.71 -3.53
N TYR A 39 9.75 -1.84 -4.37
CA TYR A 39 11.04 -1.17 -4.20
C TYR A 39 10.94 0.26 -4.73
N SER A 40 11.15 1.25 -3.87
CA SER A 40 11.03 2.66 -4.25
C SER A 40 11.73 3.56 -3.23
N ILE A 41 12.07 4.78 -3.65
CA ILE A 41 12.48 5.87 -2.75
C ILE A 41 11.28 6.68 -2.24
N GLY A 42 10.05 6.35 -2.68
CA GLY A 42 8.83 7.07 -2.33
C GLY A 42 8.21 7.81 -3.50
N PHE A 43 7.08 8.49 -3.26
CA PHE A 43 6.29 9.16 -4.29
C PHE A 43 5.36 10.23 -3.69
N GLY A 44 4.78 11.05 -4.56
CA GLY A 44 3.88 12.15 -4.19
C GLY A 44 4.61 13.48 -4.15
N GLU A 45 4.07 14.43 -3.39
CA GLU A 45 4.59 15.80 -3.34
C GLU A 45 5.08 16.14 -1.93
N LEU A 46 6.08 17.02 -1.88
CA LEU A 46 6.54 17.63 -0.65
C LEU A 46 6.05 19.08 -0.61
N GLU A 47 5.22 19.38 0.37
CA GLU A 47 4.84 20.74 0.69
C GLU A 47 5.97 21.39 1.49
N ARG A 48 6.61 22.41 0.90
CA ARG A 48 7.63 23.18 1.60
C ARG A 48 6.96 24.19 2.50
N LEU A 49 7.07 23.98 3.81
CA LEU A 49 6.64 24.95 4.81
C LEU A 49 7.75 25.99 4.99
N GLY A 50 7.41 27.26 4.78
CA GLY A 50 8.35 28.38 4.91
C GLY A 50 9.05 28.36 6.27
N GLY A 51 10.38 28.43 6.26
CA GLY A 51 11.20 28.44 7.48
C GLY A 51 11.60 27.06 8.01
N LEU A 52 11.04 25.97 7.50
CA LEU A 52 11.54 24.63 7.80
C LEU A 52 12.53 24.17 6.72
N PRO A 53 13.66 23.55 7.09
CA PRO A 53 14.59 22.99 6.11
C PRO A 53 13.98 21.83 5.30
N GLN A 54 12.78 21.35 5.68
CA GLN A 54 12.25 20.04 5.30
C GLN A 54 10.81 20.19 4.80
N GLY A 55 10.50 19.48 3.72
CA GLY A 55 9.15 19.39 3.20
C GLY A 55 8.32 18.38 3.98
N ARG A 56 7.01 18.61 4.08
CA ARG A 56 6.04 17.64 4.59
C ARG A 56 5.49 16.84 3.43
N TYR A 57 5.51 15.52 3.52
CA TYR A 57 4.81 14.68 2.54
C TYR A 57 3.32 14.99 2.54
N VAL A 58 2.77 15.20 1.34
CA VAL A 58 1.35 15.37 1.11
C VAL A 58 0.87 14.32 0.12
N ARG A 59 -0.14 13.56 0.56
CA ARG A 59 -0.83 12.60 -0.30
C ARG A 59 -1.66 13.36 -1.32
N ASP A 60 -1.48 13.06 -2.61
CA ASP A 60 -2.39 13.56 -3.63
C ASP A 60 -3.75 12.84 -3.50
N GLN A 61 -4.74 13.56 -2.97
CA GLN A 61 -6.09 13.03 -2.72
C GLN A 61 -6.83 12.63 -4.00
N ARG A 62 -6.38 13.10 -5.17
CA ARG A 62 -6.99 12.73 -6.46
C ARG A 62 -6.56 11.33 -6.91
N PHE A 63 -5.33 10.92 -6.61
CA PHE A 63 -4.75 9.67 -7.12
C PHE A 63 -4.53 8.60 -6.05
N TYR A 64 -4.19 9.00 -4.82
CA TYR A 64 -3.86 8.06 -3.75
C TYR A 64 -5.06 7.18 -3.33
N PRO A 65 -6.27 7.71 -3.04
CA PRO A 65 -7.39 6.87 -2.62
C PRO A 65 -7.86 5.86 -3.69
N PRO A 66 -8.03 6.24 -4.98
CA PRO A 66 -8.39 5.30 -6.03
C PRO A 66 -7.36 4.19 -6.27
N MET A 67 -6.07 4.49 -6.07
CA MET A 67 -4.99 3.49 -6.14
C MET A 67 -5.12 2.46 -5.01
N VAL A 68 -5.24 2.91 -3.76
CA VAL A 68 -5.40 2.02 -2.60
C VAL A 68 -6.68 1.19 -2.71
N GLN A 69 -7.78 1.77 -3.21
CA GLN A 69 -9.03 1.03 -3.47
C GLN A 69 -8.82 -0.09 -4.48
N ALA A 70 -8.15 0.18 -5.60
CA ALA A 70 -7.86 -0.84 -6.61
C ALA A 70 -7.01 -1.98 -6.02
N LEU A 71 -5.93 -1.65 -5.30
CA LEU A 71 -5.07 -2.64 -4.63
C LEU A 71 -5.85 -3.50 -3.63
N ASN A 72 -6.67 -2.88 -2.78
CA ASN A 72 -7.49 -3.59 -1.80
C ASN A 72 -8.59 -4.44 -2.43
N GLY A 73 -9.24 -3.95 -3.49
CA GLY A 73 -10.24 -4.69 -4.26
C GLY A 73 -9.66 -5.90 -4.96
N ALA A 74 -8.43 -5.78 -5.46
CA ALA A 74 -7.67 -6.90 -6.01
C ALA A 74 -7.02 -7.78 -4.92
N ASN A 75 -7.22 -7.52 -3.63
CA ASN A 75 -6.59 -8.25 -2.54
C ASN A 75 -5.04 -8.27 -2.58
N VAL A 76 -4.44 -7.16 -2.99
CA VAL A 76 -2.99 -6.94 -3.02
C VAL A 76 -2.55 -6.23 -1.74
N ALA A 77 -1.63 -6.83 -1.00
CA ALA A 77 -0.91 -6.19 0.09
C ALA A 77 0.45 -5.70 -0.40
N VAL A 78 0.77 -4.43 -0.11
CA VAL A 78 2.02 -3.80 -0.56
C VAL A 78 3.05 -3.84 0.56
N TYR A 79 4.18 -4.47 0.26
CA TYR A 79 5.38 -4.51 1.08
C TYR A 79 6.39 -3.54 0.49
N SER A 80 6.42 -2.33 1.04
CA SER A 80 7.31 -1.27 0.57
C SER A 80 8.74 -1.55 1.02
N VAL A 81 9.70 -1.39 0.13
CA VAL A 81 11.12 -1.51 0.40
C VAL A 81 11.79 -0.20 0.04
N ASP A 82 12.19 0.56 1.07
CA ASP A 82 12.90 1.83 0.91
C ASP A 82 14.30 1.57 0.37
N LEU A 83 14.60 2.15 -0.79
CA LEU A 83 15.89 2.09 -1.44
C LEU A 83 16.84 3.21 -0.99
N THR A 84 16.38 4.11 -0.11
CA THR A 84 17.21 5.20 0.41
C THR A 84 18.32 4.64 1.30
N PRO A 85 19.59 5.01 1.09
CA PRO A 85 20.68 4.56 1.95
C PRO A 85 20.44 4.93 3.42
N PRO A 86 20.81 4.09 4.40
CA PRO A 86 20.54 4.33 5.82
C PRO A 86 21.09 5.66 6.37
N GLU A 87 22.13 6.21 5.73
CA GLU A 87 22.75 7.47 6.11
C GLU A 87 21.96 8.70 5.62
N HIS A 88 20.98 8.49 4.74
CA HIS A 88 20.19 9.53 4.13
C HIS A 88 18.77 9.52 4.68
N ARG A 89 18.24 10.71 4.94
CA ARG A 89 16.82 10.88 5.28
C ARG A 89 15.98 10.75 4.02
N ASN A 90 14.89 9.97 4.10
CA ASN A 90 13.89 9.89 3.05
C ASN A 90 12.65 10.72 3.41
N ASP A 91 12.48 11.88 2.75
CA ASP A 91 11.31 12.75 2.93
C ASP A 91 9.99 12.13 2.44
N PHE A 92 10.06 11.07 1.63
CA PHE A 92 8.91 10.33 1.11
C PHE A 92 8.68 8.98 1.81
N GLN A 93 9.39 8.69 2.90
CA GLN A 93 9.18 7.44 3.65
C GLN A 93 7.72 7.29 4.11
N ASP A 94 7.06 8.40 4.45
CA ASP A 94 5.64 8.41 4.82
C ASP A 94 4.74 7.88 3.69
N ALA A 95 5.07 8.14 2.43
CA ALA A 95 4.32 7.62 1.28
C ALA A 95 4.41 6.08 1.23
N LEU A 96 5.62 5.55 1.44
CA LEU A 96 5.90 4.11 1.45
C LEU A 96 5.25 3.42 2.66
N GLN A 97 5.27 4.07 3.82
CA GLN A 97 4.60 3.62 5.04
C GLN A 97 3.08 3.61 4.87
N ASP A 98 2.52 4.67 4.30
CA ASP A 98 1.07 4.82 4.12
C ASP A 98 0.52 3.74 3.18
N ILE A 99 1.12 3.53 2.00
CA ILE A 99 0.62 2.52 1.05
C ILE A 99 0.71 1.10 1.63
N ALA A 100 1.78 0.80 2.37
CA ALA A 100 1.93 -0.48 3.03
C ALA A 100 0.85 -0.69 4.09
N ALA A 101 0.65 0.30 4.97
CA ALA A 101 -0.35 0.23 6.04
C ALA A 101 -1.79 0.17 5.49
N ASP A 102 -2.10 0.92 4.42
CA ASP A 102 -3.44 0.98 3.84
C ASP A 102 -3.83 -0.26 3.03
N THR A 103 -2.86 -1.10 2.69
CA THR A 103 -3.07 -2.36 1.95
C THR A 103 -2.86 -3.62 2.80
N GLY A 104 -2.43 -3.46 4.06
CA GLY A 104 -2.17 -4.57 4.97
C GLY A 104 -0.83 -5.28 4.68
N GLY A 105 0.18 -4.53 4.25
CA GLY A 105 1.58 -4.95 4.23
C GLY A 105 2.42 -4.11 5.20
N ARG A 106 3.72 -3.99 4.94
CA ARG A 106 4.68 -3.33 5.84
C ARG A 106 5.80 -2.63 5.06
N LEU A 107 6.33 -1.56 5.65
CA LEU A 107 7.54 -0.89 5.19
C LEU A 107 8.79 -1.58 5.74
N PHE A 108 9.75 -1.83 4.86
CA PHE A 108 11.13 -2.17 5.17
C PHE A 108 12.02 -0.98 4.80
N TYR A 109 12.83 -0.50 5.75
CA TYR A 109 13.72 0.64 5.56
C TYR A 109 15.05 0.39 6.30
N HIS A 110 16.07 1.22 6.03
CA HIS A 110 17.43 1.06 6.54
C HIS A 110 17.98 -0.36 6.33
N LEU A 111 17.85 -0.85 5.09
CA LEU A 111 18.28 -2.20 4.75
C LEU A 111 19.79 -2.34 4.73
N GLN A 112 20.30 -3.41 5.34
CA GLN A 112 21.68 -3.87 5.18
C GLN A 112 21.81 -4.93 4.06
N GLY A 113 20.69 -5.32 3.46
CA GLY A 113 20.60 -6.32 2.40
C GLY A 113 19.14 -6.67 2.07
N PHE A 114 18.92 -7.28 0.89
CA PHE A 114 17.57 -7.53 0.36
C PHE A 114 16.96 -8.89 0.74
N ALA A 115 17.76 -9.82 1.30
CA ALA A 115 17.28 -11.14 1.69
C ALA A 115 16.25 -11.05 2.84
N ARG A 116 16.49 -10.18 3.82
CA ARG A 116 15.65 -10.07 5.01
C ARG A 116 14.20 -9.68 4.71
N PRO A 117 13.89 -8.64 3.90
CA PRO A 117 12.51 -8.36 3.50
C PRO A 117 11.81 -9.56 2.85
N LEU A 118 12.50 -10.29 1.98
CA LEU A 118 11.93 -11.47 1.31
C LEU A 118 11.60 -12.58 2.32
N GLU A 119 12.51 -12.89 3.23
CA GLU A 119 12.30 -13.88 4.29
C GLU A 119 11.16 -13.49 5.23
N GLU A 120 11.08 -12.21 5.62
CA GLU A 120 10.01 -11.72 6.48
C GLU A 120 8.65 -11.77 5.79
N VAL A 121 8.54 -11.38 4.51
CA VAL A 121 7.29 -11.53 3.73
C VAL A 121 6.91 -13.00 3.58
N ALA A 122 7.87 -13.89 3.29
CA ALA A 122 7.60 -15.32 3.19
C ALA A 122 7.07 -15.90 4.50
N ARG A 123 7.68 -15.52 5.63
CA ARG A 123 7.23 -15.93 6.97
C ARG A 123 5.82 -15.44 7.29
N GLU A 124 5.52 -14.18 6.99
CA GLU A 124 4.18 -13.61 7.19
C GLU A 124 3.11 -14.25 6.30
N THR A 125 3.50 -14.81 5.16
CA THR A 125 2.57 -15.45 4.23
C THR A 125 2.30 -16.92 4.59
N ASN A 126 3.14 -17.55 5.41
CA ASN A 126 3.06 -18.97 5.77
C ASN A 126 1.87 -19.30 6.70
N GLY A 127 1.30 -18.30 7.40
CA GLY A 127 0.09 -18.47 8.19
C GLY A 127 -0.77 -17.21 8.20
N TYR A 128 -1.88 -17.22 7.48
CA TYR A 128 -2.83 -16.09 7.46
C TYR A 128 -4.22 -16.53 7.95
N TYR A 129 -4.90 -15.62 8.64
CA TYR A 129 -6.31 -15.74 8.97
C TYR A 129 -7.08 -14.70 8.17
N LEU A 130 -8.11 -15.13 7.42
CA LEU A 130 -9.02 -14.22 6.75
C LEU A 130 -10.19 -13.90 7.70
N LEU A 131 -10.26 -12.66 8.15
CA LEU A 131 -11.42 -12.14 8.88
C LEU A 131 -12.33 -11.41 7.89
N ALA A 132 -13.54 -11.94 7.72
CA ALA A 132 -14.58 -11.30 6.92
C ALA A 132 -15.64 -10.71 7.86
N TYR A 133 -16.01 -9.46 7.62
CA TYR A 133 -17.13 -8.80 8.30
C TYR A 133 -17.99 -8.10 7.24
N ARG A 134 -19.29 -7.97 7.51
CA ARG A 134 -20.23 -7.30 6.61
C ARG A 134 -20.37 -5.84 7.05
N SER A 135 -20.34 -4.92 6.08
CA SER A 135 -20.70 -3.52 6.33
C SER A 135 -22.20 -3.40 6.57
N GLU A 136 -22.61 -2.75 7.66
CA GLU A 136 -24.01 -2.42 7.94
C GLU A 136 -24.42 -1.04 7.37
N ARG A 137 -23.58 -0.44 6.51
CA ARG A 137 -23.81 0.89 5.97
C ARG A 137 -25.02 0.88 5.01
N PRO A 138 -25.93 1.87 5.10
CA PRO A 138 -27.10 1.94 4.23
C PRO A 138 -26.74 1.92 2.73
N ALA A 139 -27.58 1.29 1.91
CA ALA A 139 -27.43 1.32 0.46
C ALA A 139 -27.45 2.77 -0.05
N GLY A 140 -26.54 3.09 -0.99
CA GLY A 140 -26.39 4.45 -1.53
C GLY A 140 -25.53 5.40 -0.69
N SER A 141 -25.04 4.98 0.49
CA SER A 141 -24.06 5.76 1.25
C SER A 141 -22.64 5.54 0.73
N SER A 142 -21.80 6.56 0.81
CA SER A 142 -20.36 6.49 0.51
C SER A 142 -19.54 7.00 1.68
N GLY A 143 -18.36 6.42 1.89
CA GLY A 143 -17.47 6.87 2.95
C GLY A 143 -16.27 5.96 3.18
N TYR A 144 -15.59 6.19 4.29
CA TYR A 144 -14.51 5.35 4.79
C TYR A 144 -14.90 4.76 6.14
N GLN A 145 -14.79 3.44 6.27
CA GLN A 145 -14.99 2.73 7.52
C GLN A 145 -13.62 2.33 8.07
N LYS A 146 -13.23 2.94 9.19
CA LYS A 146 -12.05 2.50 9.95
C LYS A 146 -12.33 1.11 10.53
N VAL A 147 -11.31 0.25 10.49
CA VAL A 147 -11.32 -1.07 11.12
C VAL A 147 -10.14 -1.14 12.05
N GLU A 148 -10.40 -1.55 13.28
CA GLU A 148 -9.37 -1.77 14.29
C GLU A 148 -9.41 -3.23 14.69
N VAL A 149 -8.25 -3.88 14.60
CA VAL A 149 -8.06 -5.28 14.99
C VAL A 149 -7.21 -5.25 16.23
N THR A 150 -7.66 -5.94 17.27
CA THR A 150 -6.94 -6.09 18.54
C THR A 150 -6.69 -7.57 18.81
N LEU A 151 -5.63 -7.86 19.56
CA LEU A 151 -5.30 -9.22 19.98
C LEU A 151 -5.52 -9.36 21.47
N ALA A 152 -6.04 -10.53 21.88
CA ALA A 152 -6.10 -10.90 23.29
C ALA A 152 -4.71 -11.26 23.84
N ASN A 153 -3.84 -11.88 23.02
CA ASN A 153 -2.47 -12.21 23.40
C ASN A 153 -1.49 -11.15 22.84
N PRO A 154 -0.77 -10.42 23.71
CA PRO A 154 0.15 -9.35 23.30
C PRO A 154 1.45 -9.84 22.63
N GLU A 155 1.75 -11.15 22.66
CA GLU A 155 2.94 -11.72 22.01
C GLU A 155 2.81 -11.76 20.48
N PHE A 156 1.58 -11.75 19.96
CA PHE A 156 1.34 -11.72 18.51
C PHE A 156 1.39 -10.29 17.97
N ARG A 157 1.73 -10.19 16.68
CA ARG A 157 1.75 -8.91 15.95
C ARG A 157 0.61 -8.90 14.93
N ILE A 158 -0.05 -7.75 14.81
CA ILE A 158 -1.14 -7.54 13.84
C ILE A 158 -0.58 -6.83 12.62
N THR A 159 -0.95 -7.32 11.44
CA THR A 159 -0.88 -6.55 10.21
C THR A 159 -2.22 -6.69 9.52
N ALA A 160 -2.95 -5.59 9.45
CA ALA A 160 -4.30 -5.54 8.90
C ALA A 160 -4.52 -4.21 8.18
N ARG A 161 -5.44 -4.20 7.22
CA ARG A 161 -5.88 -2.95 6.57
C ARG A 161 -6.50 -2.04 7.63
N ARG A 162 -6.19 -0.74 7.58
CA ARG A 162 -6.75 0.27 8.51
C ARG A 162 -8.26 0.51 8.34
N GLY A 163 -8.85 -0.02 7.28
CA GLY A 163 -10.24 0.17 6.93
C GLY A 163 -10.49 -0.06 5.45
N TYR A 164 -11.68 0.35 5.01
CA TYR A 164 -12.14 0.21 3.63
C TYR A 164 -13.04 1.37 3.26
N ARG A 165 -13.11 1.67 1.97
CA ARG A 165 -14.11 2.59 1.41
C ARG A 165 -15.33 1.80 0.96
N PHE A 166 -16.50 2.40 1.14
CA PHE A 166 -17.79 1.89 0.67
C PHE A 166 -18.50 2.98 -0.13
N GLY A 167 -19.43 2.58 -0.99
CA GLY A 167 -20.11 3.47 -1.94
C GLY A 167 -19.20 3.86 -3.10
N GLY A 168 -19.48 3.30 -4.27
CA GLY A 168 -18.81 3.52 -5.54
C GLY A 168 -19.71 3.10 -6.68
#